data_AF-A0A8S3F9G4-F1
#
_entry.id   AF-A0A8S3F9G4-F1
#
_cell.length_a   1.000
_cell.length_b   1.000
_cell.length_c   1.000
_cell.angle_alpha   90.00
_cell.angle_beta   90.00
_cell.angle_gamma   90.00
#
_symmetry.space_group_name_H-M   'P 1'
#
loop_
_entity.id
_entity.type
_entity.pdbx_description
1 polymer ?
#
loop_
_entity_poly.entity_id
_entity_poly.type
_entity_poly.pdbx_seq_one_letter_code
_entity_poly.pdbx_strand_id
1 'polypeptide(L)'
;MLFGTASGLANGVILPIMIIVFGGILSKFTSRSTDACTLNFTALAIESCPEGYTLSASNYFSSLSICKFNLTFDLQSEITQQTLYLTGIGCASIVLSYFQVICWSFTAERQTKAIRQKLFQSILRKEIVYFDLHKTGELNTKLTDDVDKIHDGIGDKLGATAQFTASFLTGFTLGFVYGWKLALVILSIAPLLFVSAALFARLASGLTAMELKAYGRAGAVAEEVFSSIRTVLSYGGQEREEK
;
A
#
# COMPACT_ATOMS: atom_id res chain seq x y z
N MET A 1 -15.15 -12.42 -11.36
CA MET A 1 -13.71 -12.73 -11.21
C MET A 1 -12.87 -12.12 -12.32
N LEU A 2 -12.94 -12.57 -13.58
CA LEU A 2 -12.07 -12.08 -14.67
C LEU A 2 -12.12 -10.56 -14.88
N PHE A 3 -13.31 -9.95 -14.83
CA PHE A 3 -13.44 -8.50 -14.95
C PHE A 3 -12.81 -7.75 -13.77
N GLY A 4 -12.99 -8.25 -12.54
CA GLY A 4 -12.41 -7.68 -11.33
C GLY A 4 -10.89 -7.85 -11.25
N THR A 5 -10.34 -8.93 -11.80
CA THR A 5 -8.88 -9.08 -11.96
C THR A 5 -8.34 -8.13 -13.01
N ALA A 6 -9.01 -7.99 -14.16
CA ALA A 6 -8.56 -7.07 -15.21
C ALA A 6 -8.56 -5.62 -14.73
N SER A 7 -9.62 -5.19 -14.03
CA SER A 7 -9.69 -3.85 -13.44
C SER A 7 -8.66 -3.64 -12.33
N GLY A 8 -8.42 -4.66 -11.49
CA GLY A 8 -7.39 -4.60 -10.45
C GLY A 8 -5.96 -4.53 -10.99
N LEU A 9 -5.66 -5.29 -12.05
CA LEU A 9 -4.38 -5.19 -12.75
C LEU A 9 -4.22 -3.79 -13.35
N ALA A 10 -5.23 -3.29 -14.06
CA ALA A 10 -5.21 -1.94 -14.65
C ALA A 10 -4.98 -0.86 -13.58
N ASN A 11 -5.69 -0.92 -12.46
CA ASN A 11 -5.52 0.00 -11.33
C ASN A 11 -4.11 -0.09 -10.72
N GLY A 12 -3.50 -1.27 -10.71
CA GLY A 12 -2.13 -1.47 -10.26
C GLY A 12 -1.09 -0.75 -11.13
N VAL A 13 -1.31 -0.65 -12.45
CA VAL A 13 -0.40 0.03 -13.40
C VAL A 13 -0.48 1.56 -13.27
N ILE A 14 -1.61 2.11 -12.79
CA ILE A 14 -1.86 3.55 -12.74
C ILE A 14 -0.81 4.30 -11.90
N LEU A 15 -0.44 3.78 -10.72
CA LEU A 15 0.52 4.43 -9.83
C LEU A 15 1.90 4.65 -10.49
N PRO A 16 2.54 3.61 -11.07
CA PRO A 16 3.77 3.78 -11.83
C PRO A 16 3.64 4.75 -13.02
N ILE A 17 2.52 4.72 -13.75
CA ILE A 17 2.27 5.65 -14.87
C ILE A 17 2.19 7.09 -14.37
N MET A 18 1.50 7.32 -13.24
CA MET A 18 1.35 8.64 -12.63
C MET A 18 2.71 9.26 -12.28
N ILE A 19 3.65 8.45 -11.77
CA ILE A 19 5.01 8.88 -11.45
C ILE A 19 5.75 9.38 -12.70
N ILE A 20 5.56 8.73 -13.84
CA ILE A 20 6.19 9.16 -15.11
C ILE A 20 5.63 10.50 -15.58
N VAL A 21 4.31 10.67 -15.55
CA VAL A 21 3.65 11.93 -15.93
C VAL A 21 4.15 13.07 -15.03
N PHE A 22 4.25 12.82 -13.73
CA PHE A 22 4.80 13.78 -12.78
C PHE A 22 6.29 14.09 -13.04
N GLY A 23 7.09 13.09 -13.40
CA GLY A 23 8.48 13.28 -13.82
C GLY A 23 8.60 14.21 -15.05
N GLY A 24 7.66 14.11 -15.99
CA GLY A 24 7.54 15.03 -17.12
C GLY A 24 7.34 16.48 -16.66
N ILE A 25 6.41 16.71 -15.73
CA ILE A 25 6.16 18.05 -15.15
C ILE A 25 7.42 18.59 -14.49
N LEU A 26 8.09 17.76 -13.67
CA LEU A 26 9.29 18.16 -12.94
C LEU A 26 10.43 18.53 -13.91
N SER A 27 10.64 17.74 -14.98
CA SER A 27 11.68 18.03 -15.97
C SER A 27 11.47 19.37 -16.69
N LYS A 28 10.21 19.74 -16.95
CA LYS A 28 9.84 21.04 -17.53
C LYS A 28 10.12 22.18 -16.56
N PHE A 29 9.82 22.02 -15.27
CA PHE A 29 10.16 23.01 -14.25
C PHE A 29 11.67 23.19 -14.08
N THR A 30 12.42 22.08 -14.08
CA THR A 30 13.89 22.11 -13.90
C THR A 30 14.56 22.80 -15.10
N SER A 31 14.29 22.35 -16.33
CA SER A 31 14.87 22.96 -17.54
C SER A 31 14.58 24.46 -17.61
N ARG A 32 13.36 24.85 -17.24
CA ARG A 32 12.95 26.24 -17.34
C ARG A 32 13.44 27.14 -16.21
N SER A 33 13.65 26.57 -15.03
CA SER A 33 14.34 27.26 -13.92
C SER A 33 15.80 27.54 -14.28
N THR A 34 16.46 26.62 -15.00
CA THR A 34 17.79 26.85 -15.57
C THR A 34 17.80 27.97 -16.60
N ASP A 35 16.82 28.01 -17.52
CA ASP A 35 16.69 29.12 -18.49
C ASP A 35 16.44 30.47 -17.80
N ALA A 36 15.54 30.52 -16.82
CA ALA A 36 15.22 31.75 -16.08
C ALA A 36 16.42 32.28 -15.27
N CYS A 37 17.21 31.38 -14.67
CA CYS A 37 18.44 31.73 -13.96
C CYS A 37 19.49 32.31 -14.92
N THR A 38 19.66 31.69 -16.10
CA THR A 38 20.57 32.16 -17.15
C THR A 38 20.21 33.58 -17.58
N LEU A 39 18.91 33.86 -17.78
CA LEU A 39 18.39 35.18 -18.14
C LEU A 39 18.62 36.23 -17.05
N ASN A 40 18.43 35.89 -15.77
CA ASN A 40 18.71 36.80 -14.65
C ASN A 40 20.22 37.09 -14.51
N PHE A 41 21.07 36.09 -14.75
CA PHE A 41 22.52 36.26 -14.72
C PHE A 41 23.00 37.18 -15.86
N THR A 42 22.45 37.03 -17.07
CA THR A 42 22.74 37.96 -18.18
C THR A 42 22.27 39.38 -17.89
N ALA A 43 21.16 39.57 -17.16
CA ALA A 43 20.67 40.90 -16.77
C ALA A 43 21.61 41.58 -15.77
N LEU A 44 22.08 40.86 -14.74
CA LEU A 44 23.10 41.34 -13.80
C LEU A 44 24.44 41.66 -14.47
N ALA A 45 24.84 40.85 -15.45
CA ALA A 45 26.05 41.11 -16.24
C ALA A 45 25.97 42.42 -17.04
N ILE A 46 24.77 42.83 -17.49
CA ILE A 46 24.56 44.10 -18.21
C ILE A 46 24.59 45.31 -17.25
N GLU A 47 24.11 45.16 -16.01
CA GLU A 47 24.22 46.19 -14.95
C GLU A 47 25.65 46.40 -14.46
N SER A 48 26.53 45.41 -14.63
CA SER A 48 27.92 45.44 -14.14
C SER A 48 28.91 46.15 -15.07
N CYS A 49 28.50 46.53 -16.29
CA CYS A 49 29.41 47.11 -17.28
C CYS A 49 29.44 48.68 -17.18
N PRO A 50 30.53 49.35 -17.60
CA PRO A 50 30.71 50.80 -17.39
C PRO A 50 30.02 51.63 -18.48
N GLU A 51 29.31 52.69 -18.07
CA GLU A 51 28.40 53.70 -18.71
C GLU A 51 28.43 54.04 -20.24
N GLY A 52 29.09 53.31 -21.13
CA GLY A 52 29.25 53.69 -22.55
C GLY A 52 28.29 53.07 -23.60
N TYR A 53 27.37 52.17 -23.22
CA TYR A 53 26.58 51.35 -24.18
C TYR A 53 25.05 51.39 -23.93
N THR A 54 24.53 52.56 -23.55
CA THR A 54 23.14 52.74 -23.08
C THR A 54 22.04 52.43 -24.12
N LEU A 55 22.31 52.56 -25.43
CA LEU A 55 21.33 52.31 -26.49
C LEU A 55 21.09 50.82 -26.81
N SER A 56 22.03 49.94 -26.46
CA SER A 56 21.92 48.50 -26.70
C SER A 56 21.18 47.80 -25.56
N ALA A 57 21.40 48.25 -24.32
CA ALA A 57 20.83 47.66 -23.11
C ALA A 57 19.29 47.75 -23.03
N SER A 58 18.67 48.81 -23.58
CA SER A 58 17.20 48.96 -23.57
C SER A 58 16.48 47.92 -24.45
N ASN A 59 17.10 47.54 -25.57
CA ASN A 59 16.58 46.51 -26.47
C ASN A 59 16.71 45.11 -25.86
N TYR A 60 17.76 44.86 -25.07
CA TYR A 60 17.91 43.61 -24.32
C TYR A 60 16.95 43.53 -23.12
N PHE A 61 16.71 44.63 -22.41
CA PHE A 61 15.77 44.65 -21.28
C PHE A 61 14.31 44.43 -21.72
N SER A 62 13.90 45.03 -22.85
CA SER A 62 12.57 44.79 -23.43
C SER A 62 12.44 43.35 -23.97
N SER A 63 13.46 42.84 -24.66
CA SER A 63 13.52 41.46 -25.14
C SER A 63 13.49 40.45 -23.99
N LEU A 64 14.17 40.73 -22.87
CA LEU A 64 14.19 39.91 -21.66
C LEU A 64 12.81 39.84 -20.99
N SER A 65 12.10 40.97 -20.92
CA SER A 65 10.74 41.02 -20.37
C SER A 65 9.74 40.26 -21.25
N ILE A 66 9.86 40.38 -22.58
CA ILE A 66 9.06 39.63 -23.55
C ILE A 66 9.37 38.13 -23.49
N CYS A 67 10.65 37.75 -23.36
CA CYS A 67 11.06 36.36 -23.19
C CYS A 67 10.55 35.77 -21.86
N LYS A 68 10.60 36.51 -20.75
CA LYS A 68 10.01 36.10 -19.47
C LYS A 68 8.49 35.93 -19.57
N PHE A 69 7.80 36.82 -20.27
CA PHE A 69 6.35 36.74 -20.46
C PHE A 69 5.94 35.56 -21.36
N ASN A 70 6.60 35.37 -22.51
CA ASN A 70 6.38 34.22 -23.39
C ASN A 70 6.71 32.90 -22.68
N LEU A 71 7.77 32.89 -21.87
CA LEU A 71 8.11 31.79 -20.96
C LEU A 71 6.94 31.47 -20.02
N THR A 72 6.38 32.45 -19.31
CA THR A 72 5.28 32.19 -18.38
C THR A 72 4.00 31.69 -19.06
N PHE A 73 3.70 32.21 -20.26
CA PHE A 73 2.52 31.80 -21.02
C PHE A 73 2.66 30.36 -21.57
N ASP A 74 3.83 30.04 -22.13
CA ASP A 74 4.15 28.71 -22.67
C ASP A 74 4.24 27.64 -21.56
N LEU A 75 4.72 28.02 -20.38
CA LEU A 75 4.70 27.15 -19.21
C LEU A 75 3.28 26.84 -18.75
N GLN A 76 2.38 27.82 -18.78
CA GLN A 76 1.00 27.64 -18.36
C GLN A 76 0.26 26.68 -19.31
N SER A 77 0.42 26.80 -20.63
CA SER A 77 -0.20 25.89 -21.60
C SER A 77 0.30 24.44 -21.45
N GLU A 78 1.62 24.27 -21.34
CA GLU A 78 2.27 22.95 -21.23
C GLU A 78 1.93 22.22 -19.92
N ILE A 79 1.86 22.94 -18.80
CA ILE A 79 1.45 22.37 -17.51
C ILE A 79 -0.04 22.04 -17.51
N THR A 80 -0.87 22.89 -18.13
CA THR A 80 -2.32 22.62 -18.23
C THR A 80 -2.57 21.31 -18.98
N GLN A 81 -1.84 21.04 -20.07
CA GLN A 81 -1.95 19.78 -20.81
C GLN A 81 -1.54 18.57 -19.96
N GLN A 82 -0.43 18.64 -19.21
CA GLN A 82 -0.01 17.52 -18.36
C GLN A 82 -0.93 17.31 -17.14
N THR A 83 -1.48 18.38 -16.60
CA THR A 83 -2.46 18.33 -15.51
C THR A 83 -3.79 17.71 -15.97
N LEU A 84 -4.20 17.94 -17.22
CA LEU A 84 -5.36 17.27 -17.81
C LEU A 84 -5.13 15.75 -17.91
N TYR A 85 -3.95 15.30 -18.31
CA TYR A 85 -3.63 13.86 -18.31
C TYR A 85 -3.67 13.26 -16.89
N LEU A 86 -3.11 13.97 -15.91
CA LEU A 86 -3.13 13.54 -14.50
C LEU A 86 -4.57 13.40 -13.97
N THR A 87 -5.42 14.38 -14.29
CA THR A 87 -6.83 14.40 -13.91
C THR A 87 -7.60 13.24 -14.57
N GLY A 88 -7.38 13.00 -15.86
CA GLY A 88 -7.99 11.89 -16.58
C GLY A 88 -7.62 10.51 -16.00
N ILE A 89 -6.34 10.33 -15.66
CA ILE A 89 -5.84 9.10 -15.01
C ILE A 89 -6.46 8.94 -13.60
N GLY A 90 -6.59 10.02 -12.83
CA GLY A 90 -7.22 9.99 -11.50
C GLY A 90 -8.73 9.67 -11.56
N CYS A 91 -9.45 10.20 -12.53
CA CYS A 91 -10.85 9.81 -12.75
C CYS A 91 -10.95 8.32 -13.14
N ALA A 92 -10.07 7.84 -14.02
CA ALA A 92 -10.03 6.43 -14.42
C ALA A 92 -9.70 5.50 -13.23
N SER A 93 -8.81 5.90 -12.32
CA SER A 93 -8.45 5.09 -11.15
C SER A 93 -9.61 4.92 -10.17
N ILE A 94 -10.41 5.96 -9.96
CA ILE A 94 -11.61 5.89 -9.12
C ILE A 94 -12.60 4.87 -9.71
N VAL A 95 -12.84 4.93 -11.01
CA VAL A 95 -13.76 4.01 -11.69
C VAL A 95 -13.25 2.56 -11.63
N LEU A 96 -11.97 2.34 -11.97
CA LEU A 96 -11.37 1.00 -11.98
C LEU A 96 -11.30 0.37 -10.58
N SER A 97 -10.94 1.15 -9.56
CA SER A 97 -10.90 0.69 -8.17
C SER A 97 -12.29 0.34 -7.64
N TYR A 98 -13.30 1.14 -7.97
CA TYR A 98 -14.68 0.85 -7.60
C TYR A 98 -15.17 -0.48 -8.19
N PHE A 99 -14.95 -0.68 -9.50
CA PHE A 99 -15.33 -1.93 -10.16
C PHE A 99 -14.54 -3.14 -9.65
N GLN A 100 -13.25 -2.97 -9.34
CA GLN A 100 -12.41 -4.01 -8.75
C GLN A 100 -13.01 -4.52 -7.43
N VAL A 101 -13.25 -3.63 -6.47
CA VAL A 101 -13.75 -3.99 -5.13
C VAL A 101 -15.13 -4.63 -5.22
N ILE A 102 -16.05 -4.06 -6.00
CA ILE A 102 -17.41 -4.60 -6.12
C ILE A 102 -17.42 -5.98 -6.75
N CYS A 103 -16.65 -6.20 -7.83
CA CYS A 103 -16.63 -7.49 -8.50
C CYS A 103 -16.07 -8.59 -7.58
N TRP A 104 -15.06 -8.28 -6.76
CA TRP A 104 -14.48 -9.21 -5.81
C TRP A 104 -15.41 -9.50 -4.64
N SER A 105 -15.93 -8.46 -3.98
CA SER A 105 -16.85 -8.62 -2.85
C SER A 105 -18.13 -9.36 -3.23
N PHE A 106 -18.73 -9.03 -4.38
CA PHE A 106 -19.93 -9.71 -4.84
C PHE A 106 -19.68 -11.19 -5.15
N THR A 107 -18.51 -11.50 -5.73
CA THR A 107 -18.17 -12.90 -6.01
C THR A 107 -17.92 -13.67 -4.70
N ALA A 108 -17.17 -13.09 -3.77
CA ALA A 108 -16.84 -13.72 -2.50
C ALA A 108 -18.08 -14.02 -1.67
N GLU A 109 -19.04 -13.10 -1.62
CA GLU A 109 -20.33 -13.31 -0.96
C GLU A 109 -21.12 -14.47 -1.58
N ARG A 110 -21.20 -14.49 -2.92
CA ARG A 110 -21.93 -15.55 -3.63
C ARG A 110 -21.29 -16.93 -3.41
N GLN A 111 -19.96 -17.00 -3.39
CA GLN A 111 -19.23 -18.23 -3.13
C GLN A 111 -19.38 -18.68 -1.68
N THR A 112 -19.24 -17.76 -0.73
CA THR A 112 -19.37 -18.03 0.72
C THR A 112 -20.76 -18.54 1.05
N LYS A 113 -21.82 -17.93 0.49
CA LYS A 113 -23.19 -18.42 0.62
C LYS A 113 -23.35 -19.85 0.11
N ALA A 114 -22.81 -20.16 -1.07
CA ALA A 114 -22.87 -21.51 -1.64
C ALA A 114 -22.08 -22.53 -0.79
N ILE A 115 -20.94 -22.13 -0.24
CA ILE A 115 -20.13 -22.96 0.67
C ILE A 115 -20.91 -23.23 1.95
N ARG A 116 -21.49 -22.21 2.62
CA ARG A 116 -22.30 -22.39 3.84
C ARG A 116 -23.47 -23.34 3.60
N GLN A 117 -24.19 -23.20 2.48
CA GLN A 117 -25.31 -24.07 2.14
C GLN A 117 -24.88 -25.52 1.94
N LYS A 118 -23.80 -25.76 1.17
CA LYS A 118 -23.27 -27.11 0.92
C LYS A 118 -22.69 -27.74 2.18
N LEU A 119 -22.01 -26.95 3.01
CA LEU A 119 -21.44 -27.40 4.27
C LEU A 119 -22.55 -27.82 5.24
N PHE A 120 -23.58 -26.99 5.41
CA PHE A 120 -24.73 -27.32 6.24
C PHE A 120 -25.46 -28.58 5.75
N GLN A 121 -25.72 -28.68 4.44
CA GLN A 121 -26.34 -29.87 3.84
C GLN A 121 -25.48 -31.14 4.05
N SER A 122 -24.16 -31.02 3.97
CA SER A 122 -23.24 -32.14 4.18
C SER A 122 -23.19 -32.58 5.63
N ILE A 123 -23.22 -31.64 6.58
CA ILE A 123 -23.27 -31.93 8.02
C ILE A 123 -24.55 -32.69 8.36
N LEU A 124 -25.71 -32.26 7.86
CA LEU A 124 -27.00 -32.92 8.12
C LEU A 124 -27.09 -34.36 7.58
N ARG A 125 -26.27 -34.72 6.59
CA ARG A 125 -26.24 -36.07 5.99
C ARG A 125 -25.25 -37.01 6.67
N LYS A 126 -24.51 -36.56 7.69
CA LYS A 126 -23.56 -37.42 8.41
C LYS A 126 -24.28 -38.36 9.37
N GLU A 127 -23.66 -39.52 9.59
CA GLU A 127 -24.14 -40.52 10.54
C GLU A 127 -24.09 -40.02 12.00
N ILE A 128 -24.93 -40.61 12.87
CA ILE A 128 -25.00 -40.23 14.29
C ILE A 128 -23.67 -40.40 15.02
N VAL A 129 -22.90 -41.45 14.67
CA VAL A 129 -21.58 -41.73 15.25
C VAL A 129 -20.60 -40.56 15.04
N TYR A 130 -20.73 -39.83 13.93
CA TYR A 130 -19.91 -38.64 13.70
C TYR A 130 -20.18 -37.53 14.73
N PHE A 131 -21.44 -37.37 15.14
CA PHE A 131 -21.84 -36.38 16.15
C PHE A 131 -21.49 -36.81 17.57
N ASP A 132 -21.39 -38.11 17.85
CA ASP A 132 -20.91 -38.60 19.15
C ASP A 132 -19.40 -38.38 19.34
N LEU A 133 -18.64 -38.43 18.25
CA LEU A 133 -17.19 -38.20 18.25
C LEU A 133 -16.79 -36.72 18.24
N HIS A 134 -17.63 -35.82 17.71
CA HIS A 134 -17.32 -34.39 17.56
C HIS A 134 -18.21 -33.53 18.45
N LYS A 135 -17.61 -32.62 19.22
CA LYS A 135 -18.35 -31.68 20.06
C LYS A 135 -19.22 -30.76 19.19
N THR A 136 -20.50 -30.63 19.52
CA THR A 136 -21.45 -29.75 18.81
C THR A 136 -20.96 -28.30 18.69
N GLY A 137 -20.26 -27.80 19.72
CA GLY A 137 -19.66 -26.46 19.70
C GLY A 137 -18.59 -26.28 18.61
N GLU A 138 -17.74 -27.27 18.39
CA GLU A 138 -16.71 -27.23 17.35
C GLU A 138 -17.34 -27.16 15.95
N LEU A 139 -18.41 -27.93 15.72
CA LEU A 139 -19.13 -27.92 14.43
C LEU A 139 -19.75 -26.55 14.13
N ASN A 140 -20.29 -25.87 15.15
CA ASN A 140 -20.86 -24.53 14.99
C ASN A 140 -19.78 -23.48 14.67
N THR A 141 -18.65 -23.55 15.36
CA THR A 141 -17.48 -22.70 15.07
C THR A 141 -16.97 -22.92 13.64
N LYS A 142 -16.89 -24.17 13.17
CA LYS A 142 -16.49 -24.46 11.79
C LYS A 142 -17.48 -23.94 10.75
N LEU A 143 -18.77 -23.96 11.05
CA LEU A 143 -19.80 -23.47 10.13
C LEU A 143 -19.76 -21.94 9.97
N THR A 144 -19.30 -21.22 11.00
CA THR A 144 -19.26 -19.76 11.04
C THR A 144 -17.82 -19.26 10.79
N ASP A 145 -16.95 -19.37 11.80
CA ASP A 145 -15.61 -18.80 11.80
C ASP A 145 -14.73 -19.28 10.65
N ASP A 146 -14.72 -20.59 10.35
CA ASP A 146 -13.87 -21.10 9.27
C ASP A 146 -14.38 -20.68 7.89
N VAL A 147 -15.69 -20.53 7.72
CA VAL A 147 -16.26 -20.02 6.48
C VAL A 147 -16.01 -18.52 6.35
N ASP A 148 -16.00 -17.77 7.45
CA ASP A 148 -15.66 -16.34 7.47
C ASP A 148 -14.19 -16.10 7.12
N LYS A 149 -13.27 -16.92 7.63
CA LYS A 149 -11.86 -16.87 7.22
C LYS A 149 -11.69 -17.11 5.72
N ILE A 150 -12.49 -18.02 5.14
CA ILE A 150 -12.49 -18.27 3.69
C ILE A 150 -13.03 -17.06 2.94
N HIS A 151 -14.10 -16.44 3.42
CA HIS A 151 -14.65 -15.22 2.82
C HIS A 151 -13.62 -14.08 2.81
N ASP A 152 -12.96 -13.84 3.94
CA ASP A 152 -11.91 -12.82 4.06
C ASP A 152 -10.72 -13.12 3.14
N GLY A 153 -10.38 -14.39 2.98
CA GLY A 153 -9.34 -14.84 2.07
C GLY A 153 -9.70 -14.61 0.60
N ILE A 154 -10.93 -14.93 0.17
CA ILE A 154 -11.37 -14.88 -1.23
C ILE A 154 -11.83 -13.48 -1.67
N GLY A 155 -12.26 -12.65 -0.73
CA GLY A 155 -12.79 -11.31 -0.96
C GLY A 155 -11.76 -10.30 -1.47
N ASP A 156 -11.75 -9.13 -0.85
CA ASP A 156 -10.95 -7.99 -1.31
C ASP A 156 -9.43 -8.28 -1.29
N LYS A 157 -8.98 -9.19 -0.41
CA LYS A 157 -7.55 -9.53 -0.27
C LYS A 157 -6.93 -10.13 -1.54
N LEU A 158 -7.67 -10.98 -2.29
CA LEU A 158 -7.16 -11.50 -3.57
C LEU A 158 -7.08 -10.42 -4.64
N GLY A 159 -8.08 -9.54 -4.69
CA GLY A 159 -8.08 -8.38 -5.59
C GLY A 159 -6.90 -7.45 -5.32
N ALA A 160 -6.65 -7.12 -4.05
CA ALA A 160 -5.52 -6.30 -3.63
C ALA A 160 -4.17 -6.97 -3.95
N THR A 161 -4.04 -8.28 -3.74
CA THR A 161 -2.81 -9.02 -4.05
C THR A 161 -2.48 -8.97 -5.55
N ALA A 162 -3.48 -9.15 -6.41
CA ALA A 162 -3.31 -9.03 -7.86
C ALA A 162 -2.90 -7.60 -8.26
N GLN A 163 -3.53 -6.59 -7.66
CA GLN A 163 -3.18 -5.18 -7.88
C GLN A 163 -1.74 -4.88 -7.48
N PHE A 164 -1.32 -5.24 -6.27
CA PHE A 164 0.05 -4.98 -5.79
C PHE A 164 1.09 -5.74 -6.61
N THR A 165 0.77 -6.95 -7.08
CA THR A 165 1.64 -7.71 -7.97
C THR A 165 1.81 -6.99 -9.31
N ALA A 166 0.73 -6.47 -9.90
CA ALA A 166 0.81 -5.66 -11.11
C ALA A 166 1.60 -4.37 -10.90
N SER A 167 1.36 -3.64 -9.80
CA SER A 167 2.12 -2.44 -9.45
C SER A 167 3.61 -2.74 -9.29
N PHE A 168 3.94 -3.85 -8.63
CA PHE A 168 5.32 -4.29 -8.45
C PHE A 168 6.01 -4.59 -9.79
N LEU A 169 5.38 -5.42 -10.64
CA LEU A 169 5.94 -5.78 -11.94
C LEU A 169 6.07 -4.55 -12.87
N THR A 170 5.05 -3.71 -12.91
CA THR A 170 5.04 -2.49 -13.73
C THR A 170 6.05 -1.48 -13.22
N GLY A 171 6.13 -1.24 -11.90
CA GLY A 171 7.10 -0.33 -11.31
C GLY A 171 8.54 -0.79 -11.54
N PHE A 172 8.80 -2.09 -11.38
CA PHE A 172 10.11 -2.68 -11.63
C PHE A 172 10.50 -2.54 -13.10
N THR A 173 9.65 -2.98 -14.04
CA THR A 173 9.92 -2.87 -15.48
C THR A 173 10.14 -1.42 -15.93
N LEU A 174 9.29 -0.48 -15.52
CA LEU A 174 9.45 0.93 -15.85
C LEU A 174 10.75 1.53 -15.27
N GLY A 175 11.11 1.16 -14.04
CA GLY A 175 12.37 1.61 -13.43
C GLY A 175 13.61 1.21 -14.24
N PHE A 176 13.63 -0.02 -14.76
CA PHE A 176 14.73 -0.49 -15.62
C PHE A 176 14.74 0.19 -17.00
N VAL A 177 13.58 0.50 -17.57
CA VAL A 177 13.47 1.15 -18.89
C VAL A 177 14.00 2.58 -18.88
N TYR A 178 13.64 3.40 -17.89
CA TYR A 178 14.07 4.81 -17.84
C TYR A 178 15.52 5.00 -17.41
N GLY A 179 16.05 4.13 -16.53
CA GLY A 179 17.37 4.35 -15.95
C GLY A 179 17.91 3.15 -15.21
N TRP A 180 18.35 2.13 -15.93
CA TRP A 180 18.92 0.89 -15.37
C TRP A 180 20.07 1.13 -14.38
N LYS A 181 20.91 2.16 -14.58
CA LYS A 181 22.02 2.50 -13.66
C LYS A 181 21.51 2.97 -12.30
N LEU A 182 20.52 3.88 -12.27
CA LEU A 182 19.95 4.40 -11.01
C LEU A 182 19.12 3.32 -10.31
N ALA A 183 18.36 2.53 -11.07
CA ALA A 183 17.56 1.44 -10.53
C ALA A 183 18.42 0.38 -9.81
N LEU A 184 19.57 -0.01 -10.38
CA LEU A 184 20.49 -0.98 -9.76
C LEU A 184 21.09 -0.48 -8.44
N VAL A 185 21.41 0.81 -8.36
CA VAL A 185 21.94 1.41 -7.12
C VAL A 185 20.92 1.33 -5.99
N ILE A 186 19.65 1.66 -6.27
CA ILE A 186 18.57 1.56 -5.29
C ILE A 186 18.28 0.10 -4.94
N LEU A 187 18.29 -0.80 -5.94
CA LEU A 187 18.07 -2.23 -5.73
C LEU A 187 19.15 -2.86 -4.84
N SER A 188 20.38 -2.34 -4.84
CA SER A 188 21.44 -2.82 -3.94
C SER A 188 21.14 -2.57 -2.46
N ILE A 189 20.32 -1.57 -2.13
CA ILE A 189 19.94 -1.24 -0.75
C ILE A 189 18.70 -2.06 -0.32
N ALA A 190 17.86 -2.48 -1.25
CA ALA A 190 16.66 -3.30 -1.00
C ALA A 190 16.91 -4.59 -0.18
N PRO A 191 17.94 -5.43 -0.44
CA PRO A 191 18.17 -6.63 0.36
C PRO A 191 18.56 -6.30 1.80
N LEU A 192 19.28 -5.20 2.04
CA LEU A 192 19.62 -4.77 3.39
C LEU A 192 18.35 -4.41 4.20
N LEU A 193 17.40 -3.71 3.58
CA LEU A 193 16.10 -3.40 4.17
C LEU A 193 15.25 -4.66 4.39
N PHE A 194 15.29 -5.61 3.47
CA PHE A 194 14.57 -6.87 3.62
C PHE A 194 15.10 -7.69 4.79
N VAL A 195 16.42 -7.79 4.94
CA VAL A 195 17.06 -8.52 6.05
C VAL A 195 16.74 -7.86 7.39
N SER A 196 16.81 -6.52 7.49
CA SER A 196 16.49 -5.82 8.74
C SER A 196 15.03 -6.00 9.15
N ALA A 197 14.09 -5.89 8.19
CA ALA A 197 12.67 -6.14 8.45
C ALA A 197 12.38 -7.59 8.83
N ALA A 198 13.01 -8.56 8.15
CA ALA A 198 12.85 -9.98 8.44
C ALA A 198 13.39 -10.33 9.83
N LEU A 199 14.55 -9.78 10.21
CA LEU A 199 15.13 -9.96 11.54
C LEU A 199 14.22 -9.36 12.62
N PHE A 200 13.70 -8.14 12.40
CA PHE A 200 12.75 -7.51 13.31
C PHE A 200 11.48 -8.35 13.48
N ALA A 201 10.88 -8.84 12.39
CA ALA A 201 9.69 -9.69 12.44
C ALA A 201 9.95 -11.00 13.19
N ARG A 202 11.11 -11.64 12.97
CA ARG A 202 11.51 -12.86 13.68
C ARG A 202 11.68 -12.61 15.18
N LEU A 203 12.36 -11.53 15.55
CA LEU A 203 12.55 -11.17 16.96
C LEU A 203 11.21 -10.85 17.63
N ALA A 204 10.36 -10.04 17.01
CA ALA A 204 9.04 -9.71 17.54
C ALA A 204 8.19 -10.97 17.77
N SER A 205 8.08 -11.85 16.77
CA SER A 205 7.34 -13.10 16.92
C SER A 205 7.91 -14.03 18.00
N GLY A 206 9.24 -14.10 18.13
CA GLY A 206 9.91 -14.91 19.14
C GLY A 206 9.66 -14.38 20.56
N LEU A 207 9.74 -13.06 20.76
CA LEU A 207 9.46 -12.42 22.04
C LEU A 207 8.00 -12.62 22.45
N THR A 208 7.05 -12.39 21.54
CA THR A 208 5.62 -12.63 21.82
C THR A 208 5.34 -14.08 22.20
N ALA A 209 6.01 -15.05 21.57
CA ALA A 209 5.86 -16.46 21.94
C ALA A 209 6.43 -16.77 23.33
N MET A 210 7.56 -16.16 23.71
CA MET A 210 8.13 -16.30 25.04
C MET A 210 7.26 -15.63 26.10
N GLU A 211 6.72 -14.44 25.82
CA GLU A 211 5.77 -13.74 26.68
C GLU A 211 4.52 -14.58 26.91
N LEU A 212 3.88 -15.08 25.84
CA LEU A 212 2.71 -15.96 25.97
C LEU A 212 3.02 -17.21 26.82
N LYS A 213 4.22 -17.76 26.71
CA LYS A 213 4.63 -18.93 27.49
C LYS A 213 4.84 -18.61 28.97
N ALA A 214 5.44 -17.46 29.29
CA ALA A 214 5.60 -16.99 30.66
C ALA A 214 4.24 -16.66 31.29
N TYR A 215 3.38 -15.94 30.57
CA TYR A 215 2.00 -15.66 30.97
C TYR A 215 1.18 -16.94 31.12
N GLY A 216 1.34 -17.93 30.23
CA GLY A 216 0.66 -19.22 30.35
C GLY A 216 1.04 -19.99 31.62
N ARG A 217 2.30 -19.88 32.09
CA ARG A 217 2.73 -20.48 33.36
C ARG A 217 2.12 -19.79 34.57
N ALA A 218 2.16 -18.46 34.61
CA ALA A 218 1.53 -17.70 35.69
C ALA A 218 0.01 -17.88 35.70
N GLY A 219 -0.60 -17.88 34.50
CA GLY A 219 -2.02 -18.14 34.30
C GLY A 219 -2.44 -19.54 34.76
N ALA A 220 -1.62 -20.58 34.54
CA ALA A 220 -1.90 -21.92 35.02
C ALA A 220 -1.91 -22.01 36.56
N VAL A 221 -0.98 -21.33 37.24
CA VAL A 221 -0.99 -21.24 38.71
C VAL A 221 -2.24 -20.51 39.20
N ALA A 222 -2.57 -19.36 38.60
CA ALA A 222 -3.78 -18.62 38.93
C ALA A 222 -5.05 -19.46 38.69
N GLU A 223 -5.10 -20.22 37.59
CA GLU A 223 -6.21 -21.12 37.26
C GLU A 223 -6.36 -22.26 38.27
N GLU A 224 -5.25 -22.85 38.73
CA GLU A 224 -5.24 -23.88 39.79
C GLU A 224 -5.80 -23.33 41.11
N VAL A 225 -5.35 -22.14 41.52
CA VAL A 225 -5.82 -21.45 42.73
C VAL A 225 -7.30 -21.10 42.64
N PHE A 226 -7.77 -20.56 41.51
CA PHE A 226 -9.18 -20.23 41.33
C PHE A 226 -10.07 -21.48 41.24
N SER A 227 -9.61 -22.54 40.59
CA SER A 227 -10.32 -23.82 40.52
C SER A 227 -10.47 -24.45 41.91
N SER A 228 -9.44 -24.32 42.77
CA SER A 228 -9.39 -24.89 44.12
C SER A 228 -9.65 -23.89 45.24
N ILE A 229 -10.37 -22.79 44.95
CA ILE A 229 -10.48 -21.63 45.87
C ILE A 229 -11.03 -21.99 47.26
N ARG A 230 -11.98 -22.93 47.34
CA ARG A 230 -12.52 -23.39 48.63
C ARG A 230 -11.47 -24.08 49.49
N THR A 231 -10.58 -24.86 48.86
CA THR A 231 -9.47 -25.53 49.53
C THR A 231 -8.45 -24.51 50.03
N VAL A 232 -8.05 -23.56 49.17
CA VAL A 232 -7.09 -22.50 49.54
C VAL A 232 -7.62 -21.66 50.71
N LEU A 233 -8.91 -21.32 50.70
CA LEU A 233 -9.58 -20.61 51.81
C LEU A 233 -9.64 -21.45 53.09
N SER A 234 -9.95 -22.74 52.99
CA SER A 234 -10.06 -23.61 54.17
C SER A 234 -8.73 -23.82 54.91
N TYR A 235 -7.60 -23.75 54.21
CA TYR A 235 -6.25 -23.85 54.78
C TYR A 235 -5.60 -22.48 55.04
N GLY A 236 -6.28 -21.36 54.77
CA GLY A 236 -5.73 -20.01 54.96
C GLY A 236 -4.53 -19.67 54.07
N GLY A 237 -4.38 -20.33 52.92
CA GLY A 237 -3.20 -20.24 52.04
C GLY A 237 -3.11 -18.99 51.16
N GLN A 238 -3.94 -17.97 51.37
CA GLN A 238 -4.11 -16.83 50.45
C GLN A 238 -2.83 -16.01 50.28
N GLU A 239 -2.15 -15.64 51.38
CA GLU A 239 -0.91 -14.85 51.33
C GLU A 239 0.27 -15.60 50.65
N ARG A 240 0.17 -16.93 50.55
CA ARG A 240 1.21 -17.76 49.92
C ARG A 240 1.03 -17.85 48.41
N GLU A 241 -0.21 -17.95 47.94
CA GLU A 241 -0.54 -18.02 46.50
C GLU A 241 -0.55 -16.64 45.82
N GLU A 242 -0.63 -15.55 46.60
CA GLU A 242 -0.52 -14.17 46.10
C GLU A 242 0.93 -13.75 45.76
N LYS A 243 1.92 -14.39 46.39
CA LYS A 243 3.36 -14.10 46.20
C LYS A 243 3.98 -14.89 45.06
#